data_AF-A0A4S2ADE7-F1
#
_entry.id   AF-A0A4S2ADE7-F1
#
_cell.length_a   1.000
_cell.length_b   1.000
_cell.length_c   1.000
_cell.angle_alpha   90.00
_cell.angle_beta   90.00
_cell.angle_gamma   90.00
#
_symmetry.space_group_name_H-M   'P 1'
#
loop_
_entity.id
_entity.type
_entity.pdbx_description
1 polymer ?
#
loop_
_entity_poly.entity_id
_entity_poly.type
_entity_poly.pdbx_seq_one_letter_code
_entity_poly.pdbx_strand_id
1 'polypeptide(L)'
;MTTAEMDNLVKVRMGEALEEELRKDTNFQQRQKEWRNAAKEFDSMVLMTQEQWFAFERVEDVFLSYNSAYGEAAYKMGLSDGIQIRREQEPNGRKSFLTFEDMTRLISVYDAVRKLKKVLLGSVDEHWEEAGAFSVFEQIFDVINSATSAKIKFLGDEMIDKIISILNDETMRPEERAKQLLGME
;
A
#
# COMPACT_ATOMS: atom_id res chain seq x y z
N MET A 1 4.09 18.34 7.22
CA MET A 1 2.62 18.39 7.33
C MET A 1 2.24 17.73 8.64
N THR A 2 1.58 18.47 9.53
CA THR A 2 1.06 18.00 10.81
C THR A 2 -0.25 17.23 10.60
N THR A 3 -0.69 16.47 11.60
CA THR A 3 -1.99 15.77 11.56
C THR A 3 -3.15 16.75 11.33
N ALA A 4 -3.13 17.91 11.99
CA ALA A 4 -4.17 18.93 11.84
C ALA A 4 -4.22 19.53 10.42
N GLU A 5 -3.06 19.75 9.79
CA GLU A 5 -2.99 20.20 8.39
C GLU A 5 -3.54 19.12 7.44
N MET A 6 -3.27 17.85 7.73
CA MET A 6 -3.78 16.73 6.93
C MET A 6 -5.30 16.62 7.03
N ASP A 7 -5.86 16.68 8.24
CA ASP A 7 -7.30 16.60 8.45
C ASP A 7 -8.03 17.79 7.80
N ASN A 8 -7.45 18.99 7.86
CA ASN A 8 -8.01 20.15 7.17
C ASN A 8 -7.98 19.98 5.65
N LEU A 9 -6.88 19.45 5.09
CA LEU A 9 -6.78 19.19 3.65
C LEU A 9 -7.83 18.16 3.20
N VAL A 10 -8.01 17.07 3.95
CA VAL A 10 -9.04 16.06 3.68
C VAL A 10 -10.42 16.68 3.66
N LYS A 11 -10.77 17.46 4.69
CA LYS A 11 -12.07 18.15 4.77
C LYS A 11 -12.32 19.06 3.57
N VAL A 12 -11.32 19.86 3.16
CA VAL A 12 -11.45 20.76 2.01
C VAL A 12 -11.59 19.98 0.70
N ARG A 13 -10.77 18.94 0.51
CA ARG A 13 -10.73 18.20 -0.75
C ARG A 13 -11.92 17.26 -0.94
N MET A 14 -12.46 16.69 0.13
CA MET A 14 -13.65 15.84 0.09
C MET A 14 -14.98 16.62 0.16
N GLY A 15 -14.91 17.94 0.32
CA GLY A 15 -16.08 18.83 0.27
C GLY A 15 -16.43 19.25 -1.17
N GLU A 16 -16.70 20.55 -1.36
CA GLU A 16 -17.14 21.10 -2.65
C GLU A 16 -16.20 20.81 -3.82
N ALA A 17 -14.89 20.70 -3.55
CA ALA A 17 -13.91 20.39 -4.57
C ALA A 17 -14.12 18.99 -5.17
N LEU A 18 -14.45 17.99 -4.36
CA LEU A 18 -14.78 16.65 -4.85
C LEU A 18 -16.10 16.67 -5.61
N GLU A 19 -17.10 17.38 -5.09
CA GLU A 19 -18.41 17.52 -5.77
C GLU A 19 -18.26 18.12 -7.18
N GLU A 20 -17.38 19.11 -7.36
CA GLU A 20 -17.13 19.67 -8.69
C GLU A 20 -16.52 18.66 -9.67
N GLU A 21 -15.61 17.80 -9.20
CA GLU A 21 -15.02 16.74 -10.03
C GLU A 21 -16.03 15.63 -10.33
N LEU A 22 -16.83 15.23 -9.34
CA LEU A 22 -17.89 14.23 -9.52
C LEU A 22 -18.99 14.69 -10.48
N ARG A 23 -19.23 16.00 -10.59
CA ARG A 23 -20.12 16.58 -11.62
C ARG A 23 -19.58 16.46 -13.04
N LYS A 24 -18.29 16.19 -13.22
CA LYS A 24 -17.66 16.01 -14.54
C LYS A 24 -17.48 14.52 -14.86
N ASP A 25 -17.49 13.65 -13.85
CA ASP A 25 -17.33 12.21 -13.98
C ASP A 25 -18.63 11.54 -14.45
N THR A 26 -18.66 11.15 -15.73
CA THR A 26 -19.80 10.45 -16.34
C THR A 26 -20.07 9.09 -15.72
N ASN A 27 -19.03 8.38 -15.25
CA ASN A 27 -19.20 7.07 -14.62
C ASN A 27 -19.87 7.24 -13.25
N PHE A 28 -19.45 8.23 -12.47
CA PHE A 28 -20.08 8.55 -11.19
C PHE A 28 -21.55 8.95 -11.39
N GLN A 29 -21.83 9.87 -12.33
CA GLN A 29 -23.20 10.30 -12.62
C GLN A 29 -24.11 9.12 -13.02
N GLN A 30 -23.60 8.20 -13.85
CA GLN A 30 -24.34 7.02 -14.26
C GLN A 30 -24.64 6.10 -13.07
N ARG A 31 -23.65 5.83 -12.20
CA ARG A 31 -23.85 5.04 -10.97
C ARG A 31 -24.83 5.69 -10.01
N GLN A 32 -24.77 7.03 -9.86
CA GLN A 32 -25.72 7.77 -9.02
C GLN A 32 -27.15 7.65 -9.56
N LYS A 33 -27.32 7.72 -10.88
CA LYS A 33 -28.61 7.53 -11.54
C LYS A 33 -29.15 6.12 -11.36
N GLU A 34 -28.29 5.11 -11.52
CA GLU A 34 -28.64 3.69 -11.30
C GLU A 34 -29.12 3.46 -9.87
N TRP A 35 -28.38 3.96 -8.87
CA TRP A 35 -28.79 3.87 -7.46
C TRP A 35 -30.16 4.51 -7.22
N ARG A 36 -30.39 5.73 -7.72
CA ARG A 36 -31.70 6.42 -7.58
C ARG A 36 -32.84 5.66 -8.24
N ASN A 37 -32.58 5.03 -9.38
CA ASN A 37 -33.60 4.25 -10.08
C ASN A 37 -33.93 2.97 -9.32
N ALA A 38 -32.93 2.25 -8.84
CA ALA A 38 -33.11 1.03 -8.05
C ALA A 38 -33.88 1.32 -6.75
N ALA A 39 -33.56 2.42 -6.06
CA ALA A 39 -34.28 2.83 -4.86
C ALA A 39 -35.77 3.12 -5.14
N LYS A 40 -36.08 3.82 -6.24
CA LYS A 40 -37.47 4.08 -6.66
C LYS A 40 -38.21 2.81 -7.06
N GLU A 41 -37.54 1.90 -7.76
CA GLU A 41 -38.11 0.62 -8.15
C GLU A 41 -38.47 -0.20 -6.91
N PHE A 42 -37.56 -0.28 -5.94
CA PHE A 42 -37.80 -0.94 -4.65
C PHE A 42 -39.01 -0.33 -3.91
N ASP A 43 -39.05 1.00 -3.77
CA ASP A 43 -40.16 1.73 -3.16
C ASP A 43 -41.51 1.43 -3.84
N SER A 44 -41.51 1.29 -5.18
CA SER A 44 -42.74 0.96 -5.93
C SER A 44 -43.20 -0.49 -5.78
N MET A 45 -42.31 -1.41 -5.41
CA MET A 45 -42.59 -2.86 -5.34
C MET A 45 -42.99 -3.32 -3.95
N VAL A 46 -42.59 -2.61 -2.90
CA VAL A 46 -42.76 -3.07 -1.52
C VAL A 46 -43.68 -2.14 -0.74
N LEU A 47 -44.79 -2.68 -0.23
CA LEU A 47 -45.65 -1.99 0.73
C LEU A 47 -45.11 -2.22 2.14
N MET A 48 -44.19 -1.36 2.57
CA MET A 48 -43.66 -1.39 3.94
C MET A 48 -44.53 -0.57 4.89
N THR A 49 -44.64 -1.05 6.14
CA THR A 49 -45.19 -0.22 7.23
C THR A 49 -44.21 0.91 7.57
N GLN A 50 -44.70 1.92 8.29
CA GLN A 50 -43.85 3.03 8.72
C GLN A 50 -42.65 2.57 9.58
N GLU A 51 -42.84 1.59 10.46
CA GLU A 51 -41.74 1.03 11.26
C GLU A 51 -40.69 0.31 10.41
N GLN A 52 -41.14 -0.41 9.38
CA GLN A 52 -40.25 -1.08 8.43
C GLN A 52 -39.47 -0.07 7.58
N TRP A 53 -40.11 1.02 7.17
CA TRP A 53 -39.44 2.14 6.49
C TRP A 53 -38.34 2.75 7.35
N PHE A 54 -38.63 3.08 8.61
CA PHE A 54 -37.60 3.62 9.52
C PHE A 54 -36.45 2.63 9.77
N ALA A 55 -36.75 1.33 9.85
CA ALA A 55 -35.71 0.31 9.97
C ALA A 55 -34.84 0.26 8.71
N PHE A 56 -35.43 0.37 7.52
CA PHE A 56 -34.72 0.38 6.25
C PHE A 56 -33.84 1.64 6.08
N GLU A 57 -34.39 2.83 6.31
CA GLU A 57 -33.64 4.10 6.28
C GLU A 57 -32.43 4.04 7.22
N ARG A 58 -32.60 3.47 8.41
CA ARG A 58 -31.49 3.29 9.36
C ARG A 58 -30.39 2.37 8.82
N VAL A 59 -30.74 1.30 8.11
CA VAL A 59 -29.76 0.42 7.47
C VAL A 59 -29.01 1.17 6.37
N GLU A 60 -29.73 1.93 5.54
CA GLU A 60 -29.13 2.74 4.48
C GLU A 60 -28.19 3.82 5.05
N ASP A 61 -28.61 4.56 6.07
CA ASP A 61 -27.80 5.58 6.74
C ASP A 61 -26.49 5.00 7.30
N VAL A 62 -26.57 3.84 7.97
CA VAL A 62 -25.38 3.17 8.51
C VAL A 62 -24.46 2.70 7.39
N PHE A 63 -25.02 2.15 6.30
CA PHE A 63 -24.24 1.72 5.14
C PHE A 63 -23.56 2.89 4.43
N LEU A 64 -24.26 4.01 4.20
CA LEU A 64 -23.70 5.21 3.60
C LEU A 64 -22.62 5.84 4.48
N SER A 65 -22.84 5.90 5.79
CA SER A 65 -21.85 6.38 6.76
C SER A 65 -20.59 5.52 6.74
N TYR A 66 -20.73 4.18 6.72
CA TYR A 66 -19.61 3.25 6.57
C TYR A 66 -18.83 3.49 5.27
N ASN A 67 -19.51 3.61 4.12
CA ASN A 67 -18.85 3.85 2.84
C ASN A 67 -18.16 5.21 2.78
N SER A 68 -18.75 6.25 3.39
CA SER A 68 -18.14 7.57 3.51
C SER A 68 -16.83 7.51 4.32
N ALA A 69 -16.86 6.85 5.49
CA ALA A 69 -15.68 6.65 6.31
C ALA A 69 -14.60 5.82 5.60
N TYR A 70 -14.99 4.78 4.85
CA TYR A 70 -14.07 4.01 4.02
C TYR A 70 -13.43 4.88 2.93
N GLY A 71 -14.23 5.69 2.24
CA GLY A 71 -13.73 6.63 1.22
C GLY A 71 -12.75 7.66 1.78
N GLU A 72 -13.03 8.20 2.97
CA GLU A 72 -12.10 9.10 3.66
C GLU A 72 -10.79 8.40 4.03
N ALA A 73 -10.87 7.18 4.56
CA ALA A 73 -9.68 6.39 4.90
C ALA A 73 -8.82 6.08 3.67
N ALA A 74 -9.45 5.69 2.56
CA ALA A 74 -8.76 5.43 1.29
C ALA A 74 -8.09 6.71 0.74
N TYR A 75 -8.78 7.85 0.80
CA TYR A 75 -8.20 9.14 0.40
C TYR A 75 -7.00 9.53 1.27
N LYS A 76 -7.12 9.40 2.59
CA LYS A 76 -6.03 9.66 3.54
C LYS A 76 -4.81 8.78 3.27
N MET A 77 -5.04 7.50 3.00
CA MET A 77 -3.99 6.54 2.64
C MET A 77 -3.27 6.97 1.36
N GLY A 78 -4.01 7.17 0.26
CA GLY A 78 -3.41 7.59 -1.02
C GLY A 78 -2.71 8.95 -0.97
N LEU A 79 -3.21 9.90 -0.17
CA LEU A 79 -2.54 11.17 0.08
C LEU A 79 -1.20 10.98 0.82
N SER A 80 -1.19 10.13 1.86
CA SER A 80 0.04 9.79 2.60
C SER A 80 1.07 9.14 1.68
N ASP A 81 0.62 8.21 0.83
CA ASP A 81 1.46 7.54 -0.16
C ASP A 81 2.06 8.53 -1.16
N GLY A 82 1.25 9.45 -1.69
CA GLY A 82 1.71 10.50 -2.59
C GLY A 82 2.74 11.45 -1.95
N ILE A 83 2.57 11.78 -0.67
CA ILE A 83 3.54 12.57 0.09
C ILE A 83 4.85 11.80 0.26
N GLN A 84 4.77 10.50 0.55
CA GLN A 84 5.95 9.65 0.67
C GLN A 84 6.72 9.60 -0.66
N ILE A 85 6.04 9.31 -1.78
CA ILE A 85 6.65 9.31 -3.12
C ILE A 85 7.38 10.63 -3.38
N ARG A 86 6.71 11.76 -3.12
CA ARG A 86 7.29 13.08 -3.35
C ARG A 86 8.52 13.31 -2.49
N ARG A 87 8.50 12.94 -1.20
CA ARG A 87 9.68 13.05 -0.32
C ARG A 87 10.84 12.23 -0.83
N GLU A 88 10.58 11.02 -1.33
CA GLU A 88 11.61 10.15 -1.89
C GLU A 88 12.23 10.72 -3.18
N GLN A 89 11.51 11.58 -3.91
CA GLN A 89 11.99 12.24 -5.13
C GLN A 89 12.77 13.54 -4.88
N GLU A 90 12.76 14.10 -3.65
CA GLU A 90 13.53 15.30 -3.34
C GLU A 90 15.05 15.04 -3.47
N PRO A 91 15.86 16.04 -3.88
CA PRO A 91 17.32 15.86 -4.04
C PRO A 91 18.02 15.35 -2.77
N ASN A 92 17.49 15.69 -1.59
CA ASN A 92 17.95 15.23 -0.28
C ASN A 92 16.95 14.26 0.39
N GLY A 93 15.96 13.80 -0.37
CA GLY A 93 14.92 12.89 0.06
C GLY A 93 15.49 11.54 0.41
N ARG A 94 15.36 11.12 1.68
CA ARG A 94 15.71 9.76 2.07
C ARG A 94 14.65 8.80 1.52
N LYS A 95 15.00 8.09 0.43
CA LYS A 95 14.22 6.97 -0.14
C LYS A 95 14.10 5.76 0.81
N SER A 96 15.00 5.72 1.78
CA SER A 96 15.11 4.68 2.78
C SER A 96 15.74 5.25 4.05
N PHE A 97 15.50 4.59 5.18
CA PHE A 97 16.26 4.86 6.40
C PHE A 97 17.69 4.30 6.35
N LEU A 98 17.97 3.37 5.43
CA LEU A 98 19.31 2.87 5.15
C LEU A 98 20.02 3.75 4.11
N THR A 99 21.32 3.95 4.30
CA THR A 99 22.16 4.53 3.25
C THR A 99 22.42 3.51 2.14
N PHE A 100 22.91 3.99 0.99
CA PHE A 100 23.40 3.12 -0.09
C PHE A 100 24.43 2.10 0.43
N GLU A 101 25.37 2.56 1.24
CA GLU A 101 26.43 1.72 1.83
C GLU A 101 25.88 0.68 2.80
N ASP A 102 24.90 1.05 3.64
CA ASP A 102 24.24 0.10 4.55
C ASP A 102 23.52 -0.99 3.77
N MET A 103 22.75 -0.63 2.74
CA MET A 103 22.04 -1.58 1.90
C MET A 103 23.01 -2.52 1.18
N THR A 104 24.09 -2.00 0.59
CA THR A 104 25.13 -2.83 -0.06
C THR A 104 25.75 -3.82 0.91
N ARG A 105 26.06 -3.39 2.14
CA ARG A 105 26.59 -4.28 3.19
C ARG A 105 25.60 -5.37 3.58
N LEU A 106 24.34 -5.02 3.80
CA LEU A 106 23.30 -6.00 4.14
C LEU A 106 23.10 -7.03 3.03
N ILE A 107 23.09 -6.61 1.77
CA ILE A 107 23.03 -7.54 0.62
C ILE A 107 24.25 -8.46 0.61
N SER A 108 25.44 -7.94 0.92
CA SER A 108 26.66 -8.76 0.99
C SER A 108 26.58 -9.81 2.12
N VAL A 109 26.01 -9.45 3.28
CA VAL A 109 25.76 -10.41 4.37
C VAL A 109 24.70 -11.44 3.95
N TYR A 110 23.61 -10.99 3.32
CA TYR A 110 22.57 -11.87 2.76
C TYR A 110 23.16 -12.91 1.81
N ASP A 111 24.01 -12.49 0.86
CA ASP A 111 24.71 -13.38 -0.08
C ASP A 111 25.61 -14.39 0.65
N ALA A 112 26.36 -13.93 1.67
CA ALA A 112 27.25 -14.79 2.45
C ALA A 112 26.47 -15.86 3.22
N VAL A 113 25.34 -15.49 3.84
CA VAL A 113 24.45 -16.43 4.54
C VAL A 113 23.86 -17.43 3.55
N ARG A 114 23.40 -16.99 2.39
CA ARG A 114 22.84 -17.86 1.34
C ARG A 114 23.87 -18.88 0.86
N LYS A 115 25.11 -18.45 0.63
CA LYS A 115 26.24 -19.34 0.29
C LYS A 115 26.53 -20.34 1.41
N LEU A 116 26.55 -19.88 2.66
CA LEU A 116 26.76 -20.76 3.82
C LEU A 116 25.65 -21.81 3.94
N LYS A 117 24.38 -21.40 3.77
CA LYS A 117 23.22 -22.31 3.77
C LYS A 117 23.38 -23.38 2.69
N LYS A 118 23.73 -22.96 1.46
CA LYS A 118 23.99 -23.89 0.34
C LYS A 118 25.09 -24.91 0.66
N VAL A 119 26.17 -24.47 1.29
CA VAL A 119 27.31 -25.34 1.66
C VAL A 119 26.90 -26.35 2.73
N LEU A 120 26.10 -25.93 3.72
CA LEU A 120 25.75 -26.77 4.87
C LEU A 120 24.57 -27.71 4.60
N LEU A 121 23.58 -27.27 3.82
CA LEU A 121 22.32 -27.99 3.62
C LEU A 121 22.17 -28.57 2.22
N GLY A 122 23.05 -28.22 1.28
CA GLY A 122 23.00 -28.71 -0.11
C GLY A 122 21.92 -28.06 -0.98
N SER A 123 20.98 -27.32 -0.39
CA SER A 123 19.96 -26.52 -1.09
C SER A 123 19.80 -25.14 -0.45
N VAL A 124 19.26 -24.20 -1.22
CA VAL A 124 18.84 -22.87 -0.72
C VAL A 124 17.31 -22.78 -0.60
N ASP A 125 16.60 -23.65 -1.33
CA ASP A 125 15.17 -23.55 -1.64
C ASP A 125 14.23 -24.06 -0.55
N GLU A 126 14.74 -24.40 0.63
CA GLU A 126 13.87 -24.65 1.78
C GLU A 126 13.44 -23.31 2.37
N HIS A 127 12.30 -22.86 1.84
CA HIS A 127 11.45 -21.81 2.36
C HIS A 127 11.00 -22.14 3.79
N TRP A 128 11.41 -21.28 4.72
CA TRP A 128 10.59 -20.80 5.84
C TRP A 128 10.13 -21.80 6.93
N GLU A 129 10.88 -22.86 7.22
CA GLU A 129 10.72 -23.62 8.47
C GLU A 129 12.07 -24.05 9.05
N GLU A 130 12.91 -23.12 9.51
CA GLU A 130 14.13 -23.51 10.23
C GLU A 130 14.30 -22.75 11.54
N ALA A 131 13.73 -23.32 12.61
CA ALA A 131 14.21 -23.03 13.95
C ALA A 131 15.74 -23.25 14.00
N GLY A 132 16.50 -22.25 14.45
CA GLY A 132 17.95 -22.36 14.54
C GLY A 132 18.69 -21.04 14.27
N ALA A 133 19.99 -21.12 13.97
CA ALA A 133 20.80 -19.93 13.72
C ALA A 133 20.45 -19.20 12.41
N PHE A 134 19.81 -19.89 11.45
CA PHE A 134 19.44 -19.30 10.16
C PHE A 134 18.21 -18.40 10.22
N SER A 135 17.26 -18.63 11.12
CA SER A 135 16.12 -17.72 11.32
C SER A 135 16.56 -16.33 11.83
N VAL A 136 17.67 -16.25 12.57
CA VAL A 136 18.26 -14.96 12.96
C VAL A 136 18.71 -14.17 11.74
N PHE A 137 19.16 -14.85 10.68
CA PHE A 137 19.57 -14.19 9.44
C PHE A 137 18.39 -13.81 8.53
N GLU A 138 17.19 -14.36 8.74
CA GLU A 138 15.96 -13.87 8.07
C GLU A 138 15.65 -12.42 8.45
N GLN A 139 16.06 -11.99 9.65
CA GLN A 139 15.94 -10.59 10.08
C GLN A 139 16.69 -9.63 9.15
N ILE A 140 17.74 -10.09 8.44
CA ILE A 140 18.42 -9.27 7.42
C ILE A 140 17.46 -8.98 6.26
N PHE A 141 16.72 -9.98 5.81
CA PHE A 141 15.71 -9.80 4.78
C PHE A 141 14.63 -8.83 5.27
N ASP A 142 14.16 -8.95 6.51
CA ASP A 142 13.15 -8.05 7.08
C ASP A 142 13.63 -6.59 7.13
N VAL A 143 14.90 -6.37 7.49
CA VAL A 143 15.51 -5.03 7.48
C VAL A 143 15.59 -4.49 6.06
N ILE A 144 16.05 -5.29 5.10
CA ILE A 144 16.12 -4.91 3.68
C ILE A 144 14.71 -4.57 3.15
N ASN A 145 13.74 -5.45 3.42
CA ASN A 145 12.35 -5.29 3.02
C ASN A 145 11.76 -3.98 3.55
N SER A 146 11.92 -3.73 4.85
CA SER A 146 11.47 -2.48 5.49
C SER A 146 12.15 -1.25 4.90
N ALA A 147 13.41 -1.38 4.49
CA ALA A 147 14.22 -0.32 3.92
C ALA A 147 14.02 -0.09 2.42
N THR A 148 13.19 -0.89 1.73
CA THR A 148 12.94 -0.69 0.30
C THR A 148 12.18 0.61 0.02
N SER A 149 12.44 1.18 -1.16
CA SER A 149 11.76 2.39 -1.63
C SER A 149 10.25 2.21 -1.77
N ALA A 150 9.49 3.29 -1.64
CA ALA A 150 8.03 3.24 -1.77
C ALA A 150 7.61 2.70 -3.15
N LYS A 151 8.39 2.96 -4.20
CA LYS A 151 8.12 2.44 -5.56
C LYS A 151 7.99 0.91 -5.59
N ILE A 152 8.82 0.19 -4.84
CA ILE A 152 8.72 -1.27 -4.73
C ILE A 152 7.54 -1.65 -3.83
N LYS A 153 7.33 -0.91 -2.73
CA LYS A 153 6.21 -1.14 -1.80
C LYS A 153 4.84 -1.01 -2.46
N PHE A 154 4.69 -0.12 -3.44
CA PHE A 154 3.44 0.04 -4.19
C PHE A 154 3.14 -1.08 -5.19
N LEU A 155 4.02 -2.07 -5.34
CA LEU A 155 3.69 -3.30 -6.09
C LEU A 155 2.68 -4.19 -5.34
N GLY A 156 2.40 -3.90 -4.06
CA GLY A 156 1.41 -4.66 -3.30
C GLY A 156 1.84 -6.10 -3.11
N ASP A 157 1.00 -7.05 -3.54
CA ASP A 157 1.25 -8.49 -3.37
C ASP A 157 2.54 -8.96 -4.06
N GLU A 158 2.95 -8.30 -5.15
CA GLU A 158 4.19 -8.63 -5.89
C GLU A 158 5.46 -8.04 -5.26
N MET A 159 5.33 -7.24 -4.19
CA MET A 159 6.46 -6.54 -3.55
C MET A 159 7.56 -7.53 -3.11
N ILE A 160 7.18 -8.58 -2.39
CA ILE A 160 8.13 -9.55 -1.83
C ILE A 160 8.86 -10.29 -2.95
N ASP A 161 8.13 -10.75 -3.96
CA ASP A 161 8.70 -11.42 -5.12
C ASP A 161 9.67 -10.51 -5.89
N LYS A 162 9.34 -9.22 -6.01
CA LYS A 162 10.24 -8.24 -6.62
C LYS A 162 11.52 -8.07 -5.80
N ILE A 163 11.43 -8.00 -4.48
CA ILE A 163 12.61 -7.87 -3.60
C ILE A 163 13.49 -9.11 -3.70
N ILE A 164 12.89 -10.30 -3.62
CA ILE A 164 13.58 -11.58 -3.74
C ILE A 164 14.27 -11.70 -5.10
N SER A 165 13.58 -11.35 -6.20
CA SER A 165 14.19 -11.39 -7.53
C SER A 165 15.40 -10.46 -7.66
N ILE A 166 15.34 -9.25 -7.08
CA ILE A 166 16.49 -8.33 -7.07
C ILE A 166 17.62 -8.90 -6.21
N LEU A 167 17.33 -9.38 -5.00
CA LEU A 167 18.34 -9.90 -4.08
C LEU A 167 19.05 -11.13 -4.64
N ASN A 168 18.31 -12.00 -5.32
CA ASN A 168 18.83 -13.26 -5.85
C ASN A 168 19.42 -13.14 -7.26
N ASP A 169 19.48 -11.94 -7.84
CA ASP A 169 20.12 -11.73 -9.13
C ASP A 169 21.65 -11.78 -8.99
N GLU A 170 22.20 -12.98 -9.17
CA GLU A 170 23.65 -13.24 -9.11
C GLU A 170 24.42 -12.58 -10.26
N THR A 171 23.74 -12.05 -11.29
CA THR A 171 24.39 -11.31 -12.38
C THR A 171 24.75 -9.88 -11.97
N MET A 172 24.14 -9.37 -10.90
CA MET A 172 24.33 -8.01 -10.39
C MET A 172 25.21 -7.96 -9.15
N ARG A 173 26.07 -6.96 -9.10
CA ARG A 173 26.85 -6.68 -7.89
C ARG A 173 25.93 -6.19 -6.75
N PRO A 174 26.31 -6.38 -5.48
CA PRO A 174 25.54 -5.87 -4.34
C PRO A 174 25.19 -4.38 -4.44
N GLU A 175 26.07 -3.58 -5.03
CA GLU A 175 25.86 -2.15 -5.31
C GLU A 175 24.69 -1.91 -6.28
N GLU A 176 24.61 -2.69 -7.35
CA GLU A 176 23.57 -2.55 -8.38
C GLU A 176 22.20 -2.97 -7.82
N ARG A 177 22.17 -4.06 -7.04
CA ARG A 177 20.98 -4.50 -6.31
C ARG A 177 20.54 -3.48 -5.27
N ALA A 178 21.48 -2.89 -4.53
CA ALA A 178 21.20 -1.83 -3.55
C ALA A 178 20.57 -0.60 -4.19
N LYS A 179 21.07 -0.16 -5.35
CA LYS A 179 20.45 0.97 -6.09
C LYS A 179 19.00 0.68 -6.44
N GLN A 180 18.70 -0.52 -6.95
CA GLN A 180 17.33 -0.89 -7.31
C GLN A 180 16.41 -0.92 -6.09
N LEU A 181 16.83 -1.56 -5.00
CA LEU A 181 16.03 -1.66 -3.77
C LEU A 181 15.76 -0.27 -3.13
N LEU A 182 16.74 0.62 -3.22
CA LEU A 182 16.63 2.00 -2.75
C LEU A 182 15.97 2.95 -3.77
N GLY A 183 15.61 2.46 -4.96
CA GLY A 183 15.02 3.27 -6.02
C GLY A 183 15.95 4.40 -6.51
N MET A 184 17.26 4.19 -6.44
CA MET A 184 18.29 5.13 -6.94
C MET A 184 18.47 4.94 -8.46
N GLU A 185 18.64 6.04 -9.18
CA GLU A 185 18.99 6.04 -10.62
C GLU A 185 20.49 5.77 -10.84
#